data_AF-A0A7H4N5J1-F1
#
_entry.id   AF-A0A7H4N5J1-F1
#
_cell.length_a   1.000
_cell.length_b   1.000
_cell.length_c   1.000
_cell.angle_alpha   90.00
_cell.angle_beta   90.00
_cell.angle_gamma   90.00
#
_symmetry.space_group_name_H-M   'P 1'
#
loop_
_entity.id
_entity.type
_entity.pdbx_description
1 polymer ?
#
loop_
_entity_poly.entity_id
_entity_poly.type
_entity_poly.pdbx_seq_one_letter_code
_entity_poly.pdbx_strand_id
1 'polypeptide(L)'
;MHTSDGRRLLVGWMGVPDGEEMLQPTLASGWIHQMTCLRELEFIDGRLYQRPLRELTALRGEAHGWQGNALPLAPMEIALQTAGDDALSLDFGGALTLERDASGIRLARRSLASDEMHYRYWRGEVRSLRIFIDRSSVEIFINDGEG
;
A
#
# COMPACT_ATOMS: atom_id res chain seq x y z
N MET A 1 19.01 -7.14 -0.18
CA MET A 1 20.30 -6.43 -0.17
C MET A 1 20.76 -6.24 1.27
N HIS A 2 22.04 -6.48 1.57
CA HIS A 2 22.63 -6.15 2.86
C HIS A 2 23.36 -4.80 2.76
N THR A 3 23.09 -3.92 3.70
CA THR A 3 23.71 -2.59 3.80
C THR A 3 24.89 -2.64 4.77
N SER A 4 25.79 -1.65 4.70
CA SER A 4 26.98 -1.57 5.57
C SER A 4 26.64 -1.32 7.05
N ASP A 5 25.48 -0.74 7.33
CA ASP A 5 24.94 -0.55 8.68
C ASP A 5 24.11 -1.76 9.19
N GLY A 6 24.16 -2.89 8.47
CA GLY A 6 23.60 -4.17 8.90
C GLY A 6 22.13 -4.41 8.54
N ARG A 7 21.45 -3.45 7.90
CA ARG A 7 20.04 -3.58 7.50
C ARG A 7 19.87 -4.51 6.31
N ARG A 8 18.73 -5.20 6.27
CA ARG A 8 18.28 -5.99 5.12
C ARG A 8 17.21 -5.21 4.37
N LEU A 9 17.51 -4.85 3.13
CA LEU A 9 16.58 -4.14 2.26
C LEU A 9 15.96 -5.08 1.22
N LEU A 10 14.68 -4.87 0.94
CA LEU A 10 13.90 -5.53 -0.08
C LEU A 10 13.34 -4.50 -1.06
N VAL A 11 13.36 -4.82 -2.34
CA VAL A 11 12.58 -4.16 -3.39
C VAL A 11 11.94 -5.27 -4.22
N GLY A 12 10.66 -5.10 -4.54
CA GLY A 12 9.91 -6.02 -5.37
C GLY A 12 9.63 -5.40 -6.73
N TRP A 13 9.52 -6.25 -7.75
CA TRP A 13 8.87 -5.84 -8.99
C TRP A 13 7.35 -5.84 -8.78
N MET A 14 6.71 -4.71 -9.08
CA MET A 14 5.27 -4.53 -8.95
C MET A 14 4.60 -4.93 -10.26
N GLY A 15 4.48 -6.24 -10.46
CA GLY A 15 3.88 -6.88 -11.62
C GLY A 15 3.53 -8.34 -11.31
N VAL A 16 2.57 -8.90 -12.02
CA VAL A 16 2.21 -10.32 -11.93
C VAL A 16 2.35 -10.90 -13.34
N PRO A 17 3.38 -11.73 -13.60
CA PRO A 17 3.51 -12.47 -14.85
C PRO A 17 2.25 -13.28 -15.13
N ASP A 18 1.90 -13.41 -16.41
CA ASP A 18 0.79 -14.24 -16.88
C ASP A 18 -0.59 -13.87 -16.29
N GLY A 19 -0.67 -12.72 -15.60
CA GLY A 19 -1.90 -12.13 -15.12
C GLY A 19 -2.50 -11.16 -16.15
N GLU A 20 -3.07 -10.08 -15.66
CA GLU A 20 -3.66 -9.02 -16.50
C GLU A 20 -2.63 -7.96 -16.93
N GLU A 21 -1.34 -8.31 -16.98
CA GLU A 21 -0.28 -7.33 -17.25
C GLU A 21 -0.42 -6.67 -18.63
N MET A 22 -0.81 -7.45 -19.66
CA MET A 22 -1.02 -6.94 -21.01
C MET A 22 -2.29 -6.08 -21.16
N LEU A 23 -3.05 -5.91 -20.07
CA LEU A 23 -4.25 -5.06 -20.01
C LEU A 23 -4.01 -3.79 -19.19
N GLN A 24 -2.79 -3.55 -18.70
CA GLN A 24 -2.48 -2.34 -17.93
C GLN A 24 -2.64 -1.08 -18.80
N PRO A 25 -3.38 -0.06 -18.33
CA PRO A 25 -3.59 1.18 -19.09
C PRO A 25 -2.30 1.89 -19.49
N THR A 26 -1.22 1.71 -18.73
CA THR A 26 0.09 2.33 -18.97
C THR A 26 0.73 1.86 -20.27
N LEU A 27 0.34 0.71 -20.82
CA LEU A 27 0.81 0.24 -22.13
C LEU A 27 0.53 1.25 -23.24
N ALA A 28 -0.60 1.95 -23.18
CA ALA A 28 -0.92 3.01 -24.14
C ALA A 28 0.05 4.21 -24.05
N SER A 29 0.75 4.35 -22.91
CA SER A 29 1.81 5.33 -22.69
C SER A 29 3.21 4.78 -22.97
N GLY A 30 3.34 3.55 -23.48
CA GLY A 30 4.60 2.93 -23.88
C GLY A 30 5.42 2.32 -22.74
N TRP A 31 4.84 2.11 -21.56
CA TRP A 31 5.54 1.52 -20.42
C TRP A 31 4.63 0.59 -19.60
N ILE A 32 5.25 -0.32 -18.85
CA ILE A 32 4.55 -1.24 -17.96
C ILE A 32 5.41 -1.54 -16.73
N HIS A 33 4.73 -1.75 -15.61
CA HIS A 33 5.30 -2.08 -14.31
C HIS A 33 6.10 -0.97 -13.66
N GLN A 34 6.39 -1.17 -12.38
CA GLN A 34 7.25 -0.33 -11.57
C GLN A 34 7.92 -1.18 -10.49
N MET A 35 8.84 -0.60 -9.72
CA MET A 35 9.32 -1.24 -8.49
C MET A 35 8.44 -0.82 -7.32
N THR A 36 8.31 -1.67 -6.31
CA THR A 36 7.79 -1.25 -5.01
C THR A 36 8.72 -0.21 -4.39
N CYS A 37 8.23 0.56 -3.43
CA CYS A 37 9.13 1.27 -2.53
C CYS A 37 10.09 0.29 -1.84
N LEU A 38 11.27 0.79 -1.46
CA LEU A 38 12.22 -0.01 -0.70
C LEU A 38 11.67 -0.28 0.70
N ARG A 39 11.93 -1.49 1.19
CA ARG A 39 11.49 -1.95 2.50
C ARG A 39 12.67 -2.42 3.33
N GLU A 40 12.67 -2.10 4.61
CA GLU A 40 13.57 -2.70 5.60
C GLU A 40 12.90 -3.95 6.17
N LEU A 41 13.65 -5.06 6.18
CA LEU A 41 13.21 -6.34 6.70
C LEU A 41 13.71 -6.53 8.13
N GLU A 42 12.81 -6.86 9.05
CA GLU A 42 13.14 -7.17 10.43
C GLU A 42 12.39 -8.41 10.89
N PHE A 43 13.00 -9.23 11.75
CA PHE A 43 12.35 -10.40 12.32
C PHE A 43 12.14 -10.17 13.81
N ILE A 44 10.88 -10.05 14.24
CA ILE A 44 10.47 -9.70 15.60
C ILE A 44 9.50 -10.77 16.09
N ASP A 45 9.80 -11.41 17.22
CA ASP A 45 8.94 -12.40 17.87
C ASP A 45 8.38 -13.49 16.94
N GLY A 46 9.24 -13.99 16.03
CA GLY A 46 8.87 -15.06 15.10
C GLY A 46 8.16 -14.57 13.82
N ARG A 47 7.97 -13.26 13.63
CA ARG A 47 7.29 -12.65 12.48
C ARG A 47 8.25 -11.79 11.66
N LEU A 48 8.11 -11.87 10.34
CA LEU A 48 8.86 -11.02 9.41
C LEU A 48 8.08 -9.72 9.16
N TYR A 49 8.70 -8.60 9.47
CA TYR A 49 8.19 -7.26 9.21
C TYR A 49 8.82 -6.69 7.94
N GLN A 50 8.02 -5.98 7.16
CA GLN A 50 8.44 -5.23 5.98
C GLN A 50 8.07 -3.75 6.16
N ARG A 51 9.01 -2.94 6.64
CA ARG A 51 8.78 -1.52 6.89
C ARG A 51 9.15 -0.68 5.69
N PRO A 52 8.41 0.40 5.37
CA PRO A 52 8.88 1.35 4.37
C PRO A 52 10.24 1.90 4.80
N LEU A 53 11.17 1.99 3.85
CA LEU A 53 12.51 2.47 4.10
C LEU A 53 12.47 3.84 4.80
N ARG A 54 13.19 4.01 5.91
CA ARG A 54 13.16 5.24 6.72
C ARG A 54 13.56 6.48 5.92
N GLU A 55 14.45 6.34 4.95
CA GLU A 55 14.91 7.40 4.07
C GLU A 55 13.78 7.99 3.21
N LEU A 56 12.67 7.27 2.99
CA LEU A 56 11.49 7.81 2.31
C LEU A 56 10.86 9.00 3.05
N THR A 57 11.12 9.15 4.36
CA THR A 57 10.66 10.31 5.12
C THR A 57 11.24 11.63 4.62
N ALA A 58 12.38 11.60 3.91
CA ALA A 58 12.97 12.78 3.29
C ALA A 58 12.13 13.34 2.12
N LEU A 59 11.18 12.57 1.58
CA LEU A 59 10.24 13.03 0.54
C LEU A 59 9.04 13.78 1.11
N ARG A 60 8.85 13.75 2.44
CA ARG A 60 7.71 14.41 3.08
C ARG A 60 7.89 15.93 3.02
N GLY A 61 6.84 16.61 2.57
CA GLY A 61 6.68 18.04 2.80
C GLY A 61 6.06 18.33 4.17
N GLU A 62 5.40 19.48 4.27
CA GLU A 62 4.63 19.84 5.45
C GLU A 62 3.46 18.85 5.67
N ALA A 63 3.28 18.43 6.92
CA ALA A 63 2.18 17.55 7.30
C ALA A 63 0.88 18.34 7.39
N HIS A 64 -0.14 17.87 6.69
CA HIS A 64 -1.46 18.50 6.69
C HIS A 64 -2.48 17.52 7.27
N GLY A 65 -3.16 17.95 8.33
CA GLY A 65 -4.35 17.24 8.81
C GLY A 65 -5.48 17.37 7.79
N TRP A 66 -6.27 16.32 7.63
CA TRP A 66 -7.43 16.34 6.74
C TRP A 66 -8.70 15.97 7.50
N GLN A 67 -9.75 16.76 7.30
CA GLN A 67 -11.09 16.49 7.81
C GLN A 67 -12.07 16.71 6.67
N GLY A 68 -12.47 15.64 6.02
CA GLY A 68 -13.38 15.67 4.88
C GLY A 68 -13.50 14.29 4.24
N ASN A 69 -14.53 14.12 3.40
CA ASN A 69 -14.85 12.81 2.82
C ASN A 69 -14.04 12.46 1.56
N ALA A 70 -13.39 13.44 0.93
CA ALA A 70 -12.66 13.24 -0.31
C ALA A 70 -11.41 14.11 -0.33
N LEU A 71 -10.28 13.52 -0.71
CA LEU A 71 -9.00 14.22 -0.90
C LEU A 71 -8.63 14.14 -2.39
N PRO A 72 -8.14 15.22 -3.01
CA PRO A 72 -7.64 15.16 -4.38
C PRO A 72 -6.51 14.13 -4.49
N LEU A 73 -6.64 13.14 -5.40
CA LEU A 73 -5.60 12.15 -5.63
C LEU A 73 -4.37 12.83 -6.25
N ALA A 74 -3.25 12.70 -5.55
CA ALA A 74 -1.92 13.13 -5.96
C ALA A 74 -0.90 12.18 -5.29
N PRO A 75 0.36 12.14 -5.77
CA PRO A 75 1.40 11.41 -5.05
C PRO A 75 1.52 11.93 -3.62
N MET A 76 1.30 11.05 -2.65
CA MET A 76 1.26 11.42 -1.23
C MET A 76 1.46 10.21 -0.31
N GLU A 77 1.74 10.52 0.95
CA GLU A 77 1.72 9.57 2.04
C GLU A 77 0.54 9.90 2.96
N ILE A 78 -0.31 8.91 3.23
CA ILE A 78 -1.37 9.00 4.23
C ILE A 78 -0.96 8.17 5.45
N ALA A 79 -0.96 8.79 6.62
CA ALA A 79 -0.73 8.13 7.90
C ALA A 79 -2.01 8.18 8.73
N LEU A 80 -2.50 7.02 9.15
CA LEU A 80 -3.74 6.87 9.93
C LEU A 80 -3.44 6.08 11.20
N GLN A 81 -3.99 6.55 12.31
CA GLN A 81 -4.11 5.78 13.54
C GLN A 81 -5.57 5.39 13.69
N THR A 82 -5.83 4.13 14.05
CA THR A 82 -7.18 3.59 14.19
C THR A 82 -7.35 3.03 15.59
N ALA A 83 -8.54 3.17 16.17
CA ALA A 83 -8.86 2.66 17.50
C ALA A 83 -9.99 1.63 17.44
N GLY A 84 -9.91 0.59 18.28
CA GLY A 84 -11.00 -0.36 18.51
C GLY A 84 -11.65 -0.88 17.22
N ASP A 85 -12.97 -0.72 17.13
CA ASP A 85 -13.85 -1.19 16.07
C ASP A 85 -14.14 -0.14 14.97
N ASP A 86 -13.33 0.92 14.87
CA ASP A 86 -13.44 1.96 13.83
C ASP A 86 -13.68 1.34 12.44
N ALA A 87 -14.77 1.74 11.79
CA ALA A 87 -15.01 1.40 10.40
C ALA A 87 -14.40 2.48 9.51
N LEU A 88 -13.58 2.07 8.54
CA LEU A 88 -12.97 2.97 7.57
C LEU A 88 -13.17 2.40 6.17
N SER A 89 -13.57 3.25 5.23
CA SER A 89 -13.58 2.93 3.79
C SER A 89 -12.84 4.02 3.03
N LEU A 90 -11.87 3.62 2.22
CA LEU A 90 -11.10 4.50 1.34
C LEU A 90 -11.25 4.01 -0.10
N ASP A 91 -11.70 4.88 -0.98
CA ASP A 91 -11.75 4.65 -2.41
C ASP A 91 -10.63 5.40 -3.12
N PHE A 92 -9.80 4.68 -3.87
CA PHE A 92 -8.69 5.23 -4.64
C PHE A 92 -9.13 5.43 -6.09
N GLY A 93 -10.01 6.42 -6.30
CA GLY A 93 -10.46 6.85 -7.63
C GLY A 93 -11.21 5.75 -8.39
N GLY A 94 -11.95 4.90 -7.68
CA GLY A 94 -12.69 3.75 -8.23
C GLY A 94 -11.84 2.55 -8.64
N ALA A 95 -10.50 2.65 -8.57
CA ALA A 95 -9.60 1.57 -9.01
C ALA A 95 -9.34 0.52 -7.92
N LEU A 96 -9.32 0.95 -6.66
CA LEU A 96 -9.10 0.12 -5.49
C LEU A 96 -9.95 0.66 -4.34
N THR A 97 -10.57 -0.22 -3.57
CA THR A 97 -11.24 0.13 -2.32
C THR A 97 -10.55 -0.60 -1.17
N LEU A 98 -10.24 0.12 -0.10
CA LEU A 98 -9.79 -0.42 1.17
C LEU A 98 -10.91 -0.26 2.19
N GLU A 99 -11.30 -1.36 2.81
CA GLU A 99 -12.22 -1.36 3.94
C GLU A 99 -11.53 -1.94 5.17
N ARG A 100 -11.71 -1.30 6.31
CA ARG A 100 -11.22 -1.75 7.61
C ARG A 100 -12.39 -1.87 8.56
N ASP A 101 -12.43 -2.98 9.29
CA ASP A 101 -13.36 -3.27 10.37
C ASP A 101 -12.62 -3.90 11.56
N ALA A 102 -13.34 -4.35 12.58
CA ALA A 102 -12.77 -4.99 13.77
C ALA A 102 -12.00 -6.30 13.47
N SER A 103 -12.19 -6.91 12.29
CA SER A 103 -11.56 -8.17 11.89
C SER A 103 -10.30 -8.00 11.03
N GLY A 104 -10.02 -6.79 10.55
CA GLY A 104 -8.85 -6.47 9.75
C GLY A 104 -9.17 -5.60 8.53
N ILE A 105 -8.55 -5.92 7.40
CA ILE A 105 -8.65 -5.16 6.15
C ILE A 105 -9.15 -6.06 5.02
N ARG A 106 -10.01 -5.49 4.18
CA ARG A 106 -10.40 -6.02 2.88
C ARG A 106 -10.00 -5.02 1.80
N LEU A 107 -9.25 -5.49 0.82
CA LEU A 107 -9.00 -4.77 -0.43
C LEU A 107 -9.90 -5.34 -1.52
N ALA A 108 -10.48 -4.47 -2.32
CA ALA A 108 -11.32 -4.82 -3.46
C ALA A 108 -10.86 -4.04 -4.69
N ARG A 109 -10.66 -4.72 -5.82
CA ARG A 109 -10.42 -4.07 -7.11
C ARG A 109 -11.16 -4.81 -8.21
N ARG A 110 -11.53 -4.11 -9.27
CA ARG A 110 -12.05 -4.77 -10.48
C ARG A 110 -10.92 -5.44 -11.26
N SER A 111 -11.24 -6.57 -11.87
CA SER A 111 -10.45 -7.19 -12.92
C SER A 111 -10.27 -6.20 -14.08
N LEU A 112 -9.10 -6.21 -14.72
CA LEU A 112 -8.88 -5.48 -15.97
C LEU A 112 -9.39 -6.26 -17.19
N ALA A 113 -9.55 -7.58 -17.06
CA ALA A 113 -10.04 -8.47 -18.11
C ALA A 113 -11.57 -8.61 -18.12
N SER A 114 -12.24 -8.35 -17.00
CA SER A 114 -13.66 -8.62 -16.79
C SER A 114 -14.30 -7.70 -15.76
N ASP A 115 -15.61 -7.83 -15.55
CA ASP A 115 -16.34 -7.14 -14.48
C ASP A 115 -16.24 -7.83 -13.10
N GLU A 116 -15.41 -8.87 -12.97
CA GLU A 116 -15.22 -9.57 -11.69
C GLU A 116 -14.49 -8.67 -10.67
N MET A 117 -14.88 -8.80 -9.40
CA MET A 117 -14.20 -8.16 -8.27
C MET A 117 -13.21 -9.12 -7.62
N HIS A 118 -11.94 -8.71 -7.55
CA HIS A 118 -10.89 -9.42 -6.83
C HIS A 118 -10.74 -8.87 -5.41
N TYR A 119 -10.55 -9.78 -4.46
CA TYR A 119 -10.40 -9.44 -3.05
C TYR A 119 -9.07 -9.93 -2.45
N ARG A 120 -8.54 -9.16 -1.51
CA ARG A 120 -7.44 -9.54 -0.61
C ARG A 120 -7.79 -9.18 0.82
N TYR A 121 -7.30 -9.97 1.76
CA TYR A 121 -7.63 -9.83 3.17
C TYR A 121 -6.36 -9.85 4.01
N TRP A 122 -6.34 -8.98 5.01
CA TRP A 122 -5.42 -9.09 6.13
C TRP A 122 -6.25 -9.19 7.40
N ARG A 123 -5.88 -10.09 8.33
CA ARG A 123 -6.64 -10.36 9.55
C ARG A 123 -5.80 -10.04 10.77
N GLY A 124 -6.40 -9.31 11.69
CA GLY A 124 -5.74 -8.85 12.91
C GLY A 124 -6.24 -7.47 13.32
N GLU A 125 -5.76 -7.00 14.47
CA GLU A 125 -6.04 -5.65 14.93
C GLU A 125 -5.26 -4.65 14.07
N VAL A 126 -5.96 -3.76 13.38
CA VAL A 126 -5.35 -2.64 12.66
C VAL A 126 -5.24 -1.48 13.64
N ARG A 127 -4.01 -1.09 13.99
CA ARG A 127 -3.68 0.02 14.89
C ARG A 127 -3.18 1.23 14.11
N SER A 128 -2.41 0.98 13.06
CA SER A 128 -1.89 2.02 12.18
C SER A 128 -1.89 1.57 10.72
N LEU A 129 -2.09 2.55 9.83
CA LEU A 129 -1.89 2.41 8.40
C LEU A 129 -0.95 3.49 7.90
N ARG A 130 0.02 3.09 7.08
CA ARG A 130 0.84 4.00 6.28
C ARG A 130 0.64 3.65 4.82
N ILE A 131 0.04 4.55 4.07
CA ILE A 131 -0.38 4.33 2.68
C ILE A 131 0.42 5.27 1.79
N PHE A 132 1.16 4.72 0.84
CA PHE A 132 1.80 5.50 -0.22
C PHE A 132 0.94 5.43 -1.46
N ILE A 133 0.63 6.59 -2.02
CA ILE A 133 -0.06 6.74 -3.28
C ILE A 133 0.95 7.38 -4.24
N ASP A 134 1.14 6.78 -5.40
CA ASP A 134 1.82 7.41 -6.54
C ASP A 134 0.88 7.39 -7.76
N ARG A 135 1.34 7.84 -8.93
CA ARG A 135 0.51 8.00 -10.13
C ARG A 135 -0.24 6.74 -10.56
N SER A 136 0.28 5.56 -10.26
CA SER A 136 -0.32 4.28 -10.68
C SER A 136 -0.09 3.15 -9.69
N SER A 137 0.14 3.47 -8.41
CA SER A 137 0.33 2.47 -7.35
C SER A 137 -0.22 2.96 -6.02
N VAL A 138 -0.64 1.99 -5.22
CA VAL A 138 -1.00 2.16 -3.81
C VAL A 138 -0.28 1.06 -3.03
N GLU A 139 0.55 1.45 -2.07
CA GLU A 139 1.22 0.53 -1.15
C GLU A 139 0.72 0.79 0.28
N ILE A 140 0.18 -0.24 0.93
CA ILE A 140 -0.44 -0.14 2.25
C ILE A 140 0.38 -0.96 3.24
N PHE A 141 0.90 -0.28 4.26
CA PHE A 141 1.66 -0.88 5.36
C PHE A 141 0.83 -0.87 6.62
N ILE A 142 0.62 -2.05 7.21
CA ILE A 142 -0.22 -2.27 8.38
C ILE A 142 0.68 -2.41 9.60
N ASN A 143 0.35 -1.73 10.71
CA ASN A 143 1.04 -1.86 12.00
C ASN A 143 2.59 -1.83 11.89
N ASP A 144 3.12 -0.78 11.25
CA ASP A 144 4.57 -0.65 11.01
C ASP A 144 5.19 -1.84 10.28
N GLY A 145 4.49 -2.36 9.27
CA GLY A 145 4.99 -3.39 8.37
C GLY A 145 4.78 -4.83 8.86
N GLU A 146 3.81 -5.06 9.76
CA GLU A 146 3.42 -6.41 10.21
C GLU A 146 2.74 -7.23 9.10
N GLY A 147 2.04 -6.55 8.18
CA GLY A 147 1.23 -7.14 7.11
C GLY A 147 1.86 -7.18 5.73
#